data_AF-A0A3D4PC92-F1
#
_entry.id   AF-A0A3D4PC92-F1
#
_cell.length_a   1.000
_cell.length_b   1.000
_cell.length_c   1.000
_cell.angle_alpha   90.00
_cell.angle_beta   90.00
_cell.angle_gamma   90.00
#
_symmetry.space_group_name_H-M   'P 1'
#
loop_
_entity.id
_entity.type
_entity.pdbx_description
1 polymer ?
#
loop_
_entity_poly.entity_id
_entity_poly.type
_entity_poly.pdbx_seq_one_letter_code
_entity_poly.pdbx_strand_id
1 'polypeptide(L)'
;MKKTSPALILLSATLLLSTLFVANGWSVLKKTEPSPDMTAQATGLLNQLDERQLEVAMLPYASSQRVDWHFIPMETRKGLMLRHMTDAQRENALGLLKTCLSQAGYKKAESIMSLEKLLYSFEKPETRDRRDPLKYYVTIFG
;
A
#
# COMPACT_ATOMS: atom_id res chain seq x y z
N MET A 1 17.13 56.04 -0.53
CA MET A 1 16.52 54.79 -1.04
C MET A 1 17.43 54.23 -2.14
N LYS A 2 18.16 53.13 -1.88
CA LYS A 2 19.08 52.53 -2.87
C LYS A 2 18.28 51.72 -3.89
N LYS A 3 18.20 52.18 -5.14
CA LYS A 3 17.58 51.45 -6.26
C LYS A 3 18.42 50.20 -6.54
N THR A 4 17.86 49.02 -6.35
CA THR A 4 18.48 47.76 -6.75
C THR A 4 18.57 47.70 -8.27
N SER A 5 19.77 47.44 -8.80
CA SER A 5 20.02 47.34 -10.24
C SER A 5 19.23 46.17 -10.85
N PRO A 6 18.59 46.32 -12.02
CA PRO A 6 17.86 45.24 -12.69
C PRO A 6 18.72 44.01 -12.99
N ALA A 7 20.03 44.19 -13.17
CA ALA A 7 20.97 43.07 -13.33
C ALA A 7 21.11 42.21 -12.06
N LEU A 8 20.98 42.80 -10.87
CA LEU A 8 21.06 42.09 -9.59
C LEU A 8 19.78 41.26 -9.33
N ILE A 9 18.64 41.73 -9.83
CA ILE A 9 17.34 41.03 -9.77
C ILE A 9 17.34 39.84 -10.74
N LEU A 10 17.86 40.03 -11.96
CA LEU A 10 17.99 38.94 -12.94
C LEU A 10 18.95 37.84 -12.48
N LEU A 11 20.07 38.20 -11.85
CA LEU A 11 21.06 37.24 -11.33
C LEU A 11 20.53 36.43 -10.13
N SER A 12 19.74 37.06 -9.26
CA SER A 12 19.11 36.37 -8.12
C SER A 12 17.96 35.46 -8.56
N ALA A 13 17.18 35.87 -9.57
CA ALA A 13 16.11 35.06 -10.15
C ALA A 13 16.65 33.78 -10.82
N THR A 14 17.77 33.85 -11.55
CA THR A 14 18.39 32.67 -12.19
C THR A 14 19.03 31.72 -11.17
N LEU A 15 19.58 32.24 -10.07
CA LEU A 15 20.10 31.42 -8.97
C LEU A 15 18.99 30.66 -8.22
N LEU A 16 17.84 31.31 -8.01
CA LEU A 16 16.65 30.68 -7.44
C LEU A 16 16.04 29.61 -8.38
N LEU A 17 16.03 29.85 -9.69
CA LEU A 17 15.48 28.88 -10.65
C LEU A 17 16.37 27.63 -10.78
N SER A 18 17.69 27.82 -10.79
CA SER A 18 18.65 26.70 -10.87
C SER A 18 18.66 25.83 -9.62
N THR A 19 18.54 26.41 -8.43
CA THR A 19 18.42 25.64 -7.17
C THR A 19 17.13 24.82 -7.11
N LEU A 20 16.01 25.34 -7.64
CA LEU A 20 14.77 24.58 -7.77
C LEU A 20 14.89 23.43 -8.77
N PHE A 21 15.57 23.61 -9.92
CA PHE A 21 15.80 22.52 -10.88
C PHE A 21 16.72 21.43 -10.33
N VAL A 22 17.78 21.78 -9.59
CA VAL A 22 18.69 20.79 -8.98
C VAL A 22 18.01 20.00 -7.86
N ALA A 23 17.20 20.66 -7.01
CA ALA A 23 16.47 19.99 -5.93
C ALA A 23 15.43 18.98 -6.47
N ASN A 24 14.71 19.33 -7.53
CA ASN A 24 13.77 18.42 -8.18
C ASN A 24 14.49 17.31 -8.95
N GLY A 25 15.59 17.62 -9.64
CA GLY A 25 16.39 16.63 -10.38
C GLY A 25 17.01 15.55 -9.49
N TRP A 26 17.43 15.91 -8.27
CA TRP A 26 17.99 14.94 -7.31
C TRP A 26 16.97 13.90 -6.84
N SER A 27 15.69 14.29 -6.78
CA SER A 27 14.59 13.38 -6.41
C SER A 27 14.26 12.39 -7.53
N VAL A 28 14.48 12.78 -8.79
CA VAL A 28 14.31 11.92 -9.97
C VAL A 28 15.47 10.91 -10.13
N LEU A 29 16.69 11.26 -9.69
CA LEU A 29 17.88 10.40 -9.81
C LEU A 29 18.09 9.44 -8.62
N LYS A 30 17.42 9.64 -7.49
CA LYS A 30 17.41 8.65 -6.41
C LYS A 30 16.68 7.40 -6.90
N LYS A 31 17.41 6.28 -7.07
CA LYS A 31 16.78 4.96 -7.17
C LYS A 31 15.86 4.76 -5.98
N THR A 32 14.58 4.53 -6.25
CA THR A 32 13.61 4.14 -5.23
C THR A 32 13.89 2.69 -4.85
N GLU A 33 14.78 2.47 -3.89
CA GLU A 33 14.79 1.21 -3.15
C GLU A 33 13.41 1.00 -2.51
N PRO A 34 12.90 -0.24 -2.35
CA PRO A 34 11.71 -0.49 -1.56
C PRO A 34 11.82 0.26 -0.24
N SER A 35 10.78 0.99 0.16
CA SER A 35 10.84 1.78 1.40
C SER A 35 11.31 0.85 2.53
N PRO A 36 12.33 1.22 3.33
CA PRO A 36 12.73 0.44 4.50
C PRO A 36 11.53 0.05 5.37
N ASP A 37 10.49 0.90 5.38
CA ASP A 37 9.23 0.67 6.07
C ASP A 37 8.45 -0.53 5.50
N MET A 38 8.47 -0.78 4.18
CA MET A 38 7.76 -1.90 3.55
C MET A 38 8.34 -3.24 3.98
N THR A 39 9.68 -3.39 3.92
CA THR A 39 10.36 -4.60 4.37
C THR A 39 10.18 -4.82 5.87
N ALA A 40 10.22 -3.74 6.66
CA ALA A 40 9.99 -3.81 8.10
C ALA A 40 8.57 -4.29 8.43
N GLN A 41 7.54 -3.76 7.76
CA GLN A 41 6.14 -4.17 7.95
C GLN A 41 5.88 -5.61 7.49
N ALA A 42 6.47 -6.02 6.35
CA ALA A 42 6.35 -7.40 5.86
C ALA A 42 6.99 -8.39 6.84
N THR A 43 8.22 -8.11 7.30
CA THR A 43 8.91 -8.93 8.30
C THR A 43 8.14 -8.94 9.62
N GLY A 44 7.64 -7.79 10.06
CA GLY A 44 6.82 -7.65 11.26
C GLY A 44 5.56 -8.50 11.23
N LEU A 45 4.86 -8.52 10.08
CA LEU A 45 3.72 -9.41 9.87
C LEU A 45 4.14 -10.88 9.95
N LEU A 46 5.14 -11.29 9.17
CA LEU A 46 5.58 -12.69 9.09
C LEU A 46 6.01 -13.25 10.45
N ASN A 47 6.72 -12.45 11.26
CA ASN A 47 7.16 -12.86 12.60
C ASN A 47 6.02 -13.07 13.60
N GLN A 48 4.82 -12.57 13.31
CA GLN A 48 3.64 -12.74 14.17
C GLN A 48 2.76 -13.91 13.74
N LEU A 49 2.98 -14.48 12.55
CA LEU A 49 2.15 -15.55 12.03
C LEU A 49 2.55 -16.89 12.66
N ASP A 50 1.55 -17.71 13.00
CA ASP A 50 1.81 -19.11 13.36
C ASP A 50 2.17 -19.95 12.12
N GLU A 51 2.61 -21.19 12.33
CA GLU A 51 3.05 -22.09 11.24
C GLU A 51 1.97 -22.27 10.15
N ARG A 52 0.70 -22.45 10.55
CA ARG A 52 -0.41 -22.64 9.60
C ARG A 52 -0.72 -21.36 8.84
N GLN A 53 -0.63 -20.22 9.50
CA GLN A 53 -0.79 -18.91 8.88
C GLN A 53 0.34 -18.62 7.89
N LEU A 54 1.59 -18.97 8.22
CA LEU A 54 2.76 -18.84 7.34
C LEU A 54 2.61 -19.69 6.08
N GLU A 55 2.19 -20.95 6.20
CA GLU A 55 1.95 -21.86 5.08
C GLU A 55 0.97 -21.27 4.04
N VAL A 56 -0.02 -20.51 4.50
CA VAL A 56 -1.04 -19.89 3.63
C VAL A 56 -0.63 -18.49 3.15
N ALA A 57 0.11 -17.74 3.96
CA ALA A 57 0.54 -16.38 3.65
C ALA A 57 1.75 -16.31 2.70
N MET A 58 2.63 -17.31 2.74
CA MET A 58 3.87 -17.31 1.97
C MET A 58 3.85 -18.30 0.81
N LEU A 59 4.25 -17.83 -0.37
CA LEU A 59 4.46 -18.68 -1.54
C LEU A 59 5.87 -18.45 -2.12
N PRO A 60 6.46 -19.45 -2.81
CA PRO A 60 7.75 -19.27 -3.46
C PRO A 60 7.72 -18.13 -4.48
N TYR A 61 8.78 -17.33 -4.54
CA TYR A 61 8.89 -16.24 -5.51
C TYR A 61 8.69 -16.68 -6.98
N ALA A 62 9.18 -17.88 -7.33
CA ALA A 62 9.04 -18.47 -8.66
C ALA A 62 7.64 -19.08 -8.94
N SER A 63 6.72 -19.03 -7.99
CA SER A 63 5.37 -19.57 -8.16
C SER A 63 4.63 -18.85 -9.29
N SER A 64 4.00 -19.63 -10.18
CA SER A 64 3.11 -19.09 -11.23
C SER A 64 1.95 -18.28 -10.65
N GLN A 65 1.57 -18.57 -9.40
CA GLN A 65 0.53 -17.84 -8.69
C GLN A 65 0.90 -16.36 -8.47
N ARG A 66 2.16 -15.94 -8.57
CA ARG A 66 2.56 -14.54 -8.33
C ARG A 66 1.89 -13.55 -9.28
N VAL A 67 1.63 -13.97 -10.51
CA VAL A 67 0.97 -13.15 -11.55
C VAL A 67 -0.51 -13.52 -11.74
N ASP A 68 -1.01 -14.49 -10.99
CA ASP A 68 -2.39 -14.97 -11.05
C ASP A 68 -3.34 -14.02 -10.30
N TRP A 69 -3.57 -12.83 -10.84
CA TRP A 69 -4.44 -11.83 -10.23
C TRP A 69 -5.67 -11.57 -11.09
N HIS A 70 -6.84 -11.55 -10.43
CA HIS A 70 -8.13 -11.42 -11.10
C HIS A 70 -9.04 -10.37 -10.45
N PHE A 71 -9.73 -9.60 -11.28
CA PHE A 71 -10.81 -8.69 -10.89
C PHE A 71 -12.21 -9.28 -11.22
N ILE A 72 -12.37 -10.59 -11.13
CA ILE A 72 -13.68 -11.26 -11.19
C ILE A 72 -14.10 -11.73 -9.80
N PRO A 73 -15.41 -11.94 -9.56
CA PRO A 73 -15.88 -12.60 -8.35
C PRO A 73 -15.25 -13.99 -8.22
N MET A 74 -14.70 -14.29 -7.05
CA MET A 74 -14.13 -15.59 -6.69
C MET A 74 -14.54 -15.92 -5.26
N GLU A 75 -14.79 -17.19 -4.98
CA GLU A 75 -15.14 -17.63 -3.62
C GLU A 75 -13.99 -17.39 -2.65
N THR A 76 -12.76 -17.71 -3.07
CA THR A 76 -11.53 -17.55 -2.30
C THR A 76 -10.42 -16.97 -3.16
N ARG A 77 -9.39 -16.42 -2.50
CA ARG A 77 -8.13 -15.98 -3.11
C ARG A 77 -6.97 -16.61 -2.35
N LYS A 78 -5.81 -16.70 -2.99
CA LYS A 78 -4.56 -17.09 -2.33
C LYS A 78 -4.20 -16.10 -1.21
N GLY A 79 -3.41 -16.57 -0.25
CA GLY A 79 -2.95 -15.76 0.88
C GLY A 79 -3.78 -15.92 2.14
N LEU A 80 -3.29 -15.34 3.21
CA LEU A 80 -3.97 -15.30 4.50
C LEU A 80 -5.05 -14.21 4.50
N MET A 81 -6.28 -14.62 4.78
CA MET A 81 -7.42 -13.70 4.89
C MET A 81 -7.35 -12.88 6.19
N LEU A 82 -7.65 -11.58 6.14
CA LEU A 82 -7.65 -10.69 7.32
C LEU A 82 -8.60 -11.18 8.44
N ARG A 83 -9.68 -11.89 8.08
CA ARG A 83 -10.60 -12.51 9.05
C ARG A 83 -9.91 -13.55 9.93
N HIS A 84 -8.87 -14.21 9.42
CA HIS A 84 -8.12 -15.25 10.13
C HIS A 84 -6.88 -14.71 10.85
N MET A 85 -6.72 -13.38 10.88
CA MET A 85 -5.65 -12.70 11.60
C MET A 85 -6.14 -12.21 12.97
N THR A 86 -5.23 -12.10 13.93
CA THR A 86 -5.43 -11.30 15.15
C THR A 86 -5.43 -9.81 14.82
N ASP A 87 -5.83 -8.96 15.77
CA ASP A 87 -5.80 -7.50 15.56
C ASP A 87 -4.38 -6.97 15.27
N ALA A 88 -3.36 -7.48 15.99
CA ALA A 88 -1.97 -7.09 15.78
C ALA A 88 -1.46 -7.52 14.38
N GLN A 89 -1.83 -8.72 13.93
CA GLN A 89 -1.49 -9.20 12.59
C GLN A 89 -2.19 -8.36 11.51
N ARG A 90 -3.46 -8.00 11.71
CA ARG A 90 -4.19 -7.10 10.81
C ARG A 90 -3.55 -5.72 10.73
N GLU A 91 -3.09 -5.18 11.86
CA GLU A 91 -2.41 -3.89 11.90
C GLU A 91 -1.14 -3.91 11.05
N ASN A 92 -0.29 -4.93 11.17
CA ASN A 92 0.90 -5.07 10.32
C ASN A 92 0.54 -5.32 8.84
N ALA A 93 -0.50 -6.11 8.56
CA ALA A 93 -0.96 -6.34 7.20
C ALA A 93 -1.43 -5.04 6.51
N LEU A 94 -2.20 -4.22 7.22
CA LEU A 94 -2.65 -2.90 6.72
C LEU A 94 -1.51 -1.87 6.74
N GLY A 95 -0.59 -1.97 7.69
CA GLY A 95 0.65 -1.20 7.74
C GLY A 95 1.50 -1.45 6.50
N LEU A 96 1.68 -2.70 6.11
CA LEU A 96 2.34 -3.07 4.85
C LEU A 96 1.64 -2.44 3.64
N LEU A 97 0.31 -2.57 3.53
CA LEU A 97 -0.47 -1.94 2.46
C LEU A 97 -0.27 -0.41 2.41
N LYS A 98 -0.23 0.24 3.57
CA LYS A 98 -0.01 1.69 3.72
C LYS A 98 1.35 2.12 3.18
N THR A 99 2.38 1.28 3.29
CA THR A 99 3.70 1.58 2.70
C THR A 99 3.71 1.53 1.17
N CYS A 100 2.78 0.78 0.56
CA CYS A 100 2.67 0.60 -0.88
C CYS A 100 1.82 1.68 -1.58
N LEU A 101 1.05 2.45 -0.83
CA LEU A 101 0.05 3.39 -1.35
C LEU A 101 0.33 4.82 -0.88
N SER A 102 -0.12 5.80 -1.67
CA SER A 102 -0.23 7.17 -1.17
C SER A 102 -1.26 7.25 -0.04
N GLN A 103 -1.21 8.30 0.79
CA GLN A 103 -2.20 8.51 1.85
C GLN A 103 -3.64 8.48 1.33
N ALA A 104 -3.90 9.11 0.18
CA ALA A 104 -5.21 9.10 -0.47
C ALA A 104 -5.59 7.70 -0.99
N GLY A 105 -4.61 6.94 -1.52
CA GLY A 105 -4.82 5.57 -1.97
C GLY A 105 -5.16 4.63 -0.81
N TYR A 106 -4.41 4.72 0.28
CA TYR A 106 -4.65 3.94 1.50
C TYR A 106 -6.03 4.25 2.10
N LYS A 107 -6.39 5.54 2.23
CA LYS A 107 -7.72 5.94 2.71
C LYS A 107 -8.85 5.41 1.82
N LYS A 108 -8.66 5.41 0.50
CA LYS A 108 -9.62 4.81 -0.43
C LYS A 108 -9.79 3.31 -0.21
N ALA A 109 -8.68 2.58 -0.01
CA ALA A 109 -8.72 1.15 0.29
C ALA A 109 -9.50 0.87 1.59
N GLU A 110 -9.20 1.58 2.68
CA GLU A 110 -9.94 1.47 3.96
C GLU A 110 -11.44 1.75 3.78
N SER A 111 -11.79 2.81 3.03
CA SER A 111 -13.18 3.13 2.75
C SER A 111 -13.90 2.01 1.99
N ILE A 112 -13.27 1.43 0.96
CA ILE A 112 -13.84 0.31 0.19
C ILE A 112 -14.08 -0.89 1.10
N MET A 113 -13.11 -1.27 1.93
CA MET A 113 -13.26 -2.37 2.89
C MET A 113 -14.42 -2.11 3.85
N SER A 114 -14.53 -0.89 4.37
CA SER A 114 -15.61 -0.52 5.30
C SER A 114 -17.00 -0.52 4.63
N LEU A 115 -17.06 -0.21 3.33
CA LEU A 115 -18.30 -0.13 2.55
C LEU A 115 -18.98 -1.49 2.43
N GLU A 116 -18.25 -2.60 2.57
CA GLU A 116 -18.83 -3.95 2.62
C GLU A 116 -19.90 -4.06 3.72
N LYS A 117 -19.77 -3.36 4.85
CA LYS A 117 -20.81 -3.33 5.90
C LYS A 117 -22.10 -2.69 5.42
N LEU A 118 -21.99 -1.61 4.65
CA LEU A 118 -23.15 -0.91 4.12
C LEU A 118 -23.81 -1.73 3.01
N LEU A 119 -23.00 -2.32 2.12
CA LEU A 119 -23.49 -3.23 1.08
C LEU A 119 -24.20 -4.45 1.69
N TYR A 120 -23.68 -5.03 2.78
CA TYR A 120 -24.35 -6.09 3.52
C TYR A 120 -25.77 -5.69 3.95
N SER A 121 -25.96 -4.43 4.36
CA SER A 121 -27.27 -3.92 4.81
C SER A 121 -28.27 -3.68 3.67
N PHE A 122 -27.79 -3.45 2.45
CA PHE A 122 -28.63 -3.17 1.27
C PHE A 122 -28.91 -4.41 0.42
N GLU A 123 -28.04 -5.43 0.48
CA GLU A 123 -28.22 -6.66 -0.28
C GLU A 123 -29.23 -7.62 0.35
N LYS A 124 -29.83 -8.45 -0.51
CA LYS A 124 -30.79 -9.46 -0.08
C LYS A 124 -30.09 -10.57 0.73
N PRO A 125 -30.81 -11.26 1.64
CA PRO A 125 -30.24 -12.34 2.46
C PRO A 125 -29.49 -13.40 1.66
N GLU A 126 -29.90 -13.71 0.43
CA GLU A 126 -29.29 -14.75 -0.40
C GLU A 126 -27.93 -14.36 -0.98
N THR A 127 -27.60 -13.06 -1.03
CA THR A 127 -26.37 -12.55 -1.67
C THR A 127 -25.46 -11.77 -0.73
N ARG A 128 -25.95 -11.34 0.43
CA ARG A 128 -25.22 -10.46 1.35
C ARG A 128 -24.06 -11.15 2.06
N ASP A 129 -24.05 -12.47 2.20
CA ASP A 129 -23.03 -13.19 3.01
C ASP A 129 -21.60 -13.08 2.43
N ARG A 130 -21.46 -12.71 1.16
CA ARG A 130 -20.15 -12.38 0.55
C ARG A 130 -19.59 -11.02 0.98
N ARG A 131 -20.41 -10.15 1.58
CA ARG A 131 -20.07 -8.78 1.97
C ARG A 131 -19.40 -8.80 3.34
N ASP A 132 -18.08 -8.75 3.31
CA ASP A 132 -17.25 -8.88 4.48
C ASP A 132 -16.04 -7.93 4.42
N PRO A 133 -15.96 -6.94 5.34
CA PRO A 133 -14.81 -6.04 5.44
C PRO A 133 -13.47 -6.73 5.69
N LEU A 134 -13.49 -7.97 6.16
CA LEU A 134 -12.31 -8.78 6.47
C LEU A 134 -12.02 -9.88 5.42
N LYS A 135 -12.79 -9.97 4.32
CA LYS A 135 -12.55 -10.89 3.19
C LYS A 135 -11.53 -10.31 2.21
N TYR A 136 -10.39 -9.88 2.75
CA TYR A 136 -9.23 -9.41 2.01
C TYR A 136 -8.04 -10.29 2.36
N TYR A 137 -7.11 -10.46 1.42
CA TYR A 137 -6.06 -11.47 1.52
C TYR A 137 -4.69 -10.85 1.34
N VAL A 138 -3.72 -11.35 2.09
CA VAL A 138 -2.30 -11.00 1.96
C VAL A 138 -1.52 -12.24 1.55
N THR A 139 -0.74 -12.11 0.48
CA THR A 139 0.22 -13.14 0.05
C THR A 139 1.59 -12.47 -0.12
N ILE A 140 2.62 -13.05 0.48
CA ILE A 140 4.01 -12.62 0.32
C ILE A 140 4.73 -13.67 -0.50
N PHE A 141 5.49 -13.21 -1.50
CA PHE A 141 6.29 -14.06 -2.37
C PHE A 141 7.77 -13.90 -2.03
N GLY A 142 8.44 -14.99 -1.68
CA GLY A 142 9.83 -14.98 -1.21
C GLY A 142 10.59 -16.25 -1.57
#